data_AF-A0A286ALM9-F1
#
_entry.id   AF-A0A286ALM9-F1
#
_cell.length_a   1.000
_cell.length_b   1.000
_cell.length_c   1.000
_cell.angle_alpha   90.00
_cell.angle_beta   90.00
_cell.angle_gamma   90.00
#
_symmetry.space_group_name_H-M   'P 1'
#
loop_
_entity.id
_entity.type
_entity.pdbx_description
1 polymer ?
#
loop_
_entity_poly.entity_id
_entity_poly.type
_entity_poly.pdbx_seq_one_letter_code
_entity_poly.pdbx_strand_id
1 'polypeptide(L)'
;MATKSKESDYLDNLEPGRRLALILLSNIRDLEVVSAIINSDSLNFDQEIACFMDTLKCVNCDNEINNEGSVIYCSEYCQQIAGTIRYVRRARIGHRESEIEFQVGLGDRLNHLPNGGYPVRDRHLSKELRERIFKRDNYTCRICGKKEAQQIDHIMGSSDDPTNLQAACADCNREKAFSNTRLATAEEKKFIENLYFNMAMRIATPVPSLACDDHERWQKTEPKIRGARKKIIKNRIVK
;
A
#
# COMPACT_ATOMS: atom_id res chain seq x y z
N MET A 1 -10.21 -4.31 37.21
CA MET A 1 -8.87 -3.98 36.68
C MET A 1 -8.45 -5.12 35.77
N ALA A 2 -8.52 -4.92 34.45
CA ALA A 2 -8.16 -5.96 33.49
C ALA A 2 -6.64 -6.11 33.46
N THR A 3 -6.14 -7.30 33.75
CA THR A 3 -4.73 -7.67 33.56
C THR A 3 -4.43 -7.59 32.07
N LYS A 4 -3.77 -6.51 31.62
CA LYS A 4 -3.15 -6.50 30.29
C LYS A 4 -2.20 -7.70 30.20
N SER A 5 -2.34 -8.53 29.17
CA SER A 5 -1.46 -9.67 28.94
C SER A 5 -0.04 -9.17 28.61
N LYS A 6 0.99 -9.96 28.90
CA LYS A 6 2.40 -9.67 28.52
C LYS A 6 2.57 -9.34 27.02
N GLU A 7 1.65 -9.81 26.20
CA GLU A 7 1.61 -9.59 24.75
C GLU A 7 1.12 -8.18 24.38
N SER A 8 0.17 -7.62 25.15
CA SER A 8 -0.24 -6.21 25.04
C SER A 8 0.92 -5.27 25.35
N ASP A 9 1.70 -5.57 26.39
CA ASP A 9 2.85 -4.76 26.79
C ASP A 9 3.99 -4.81 25.75
N TYR A 10 4.18 -5.93 25.06
CA TYR A 10 5.17 -6.04 23.98
C TYR A 10 4.79 -5.18 22.76
N LEU A 11 3.54 -5.29 22.29
CA LEU A 11 3.07 -4.49 21.16
C LEU A 11 3.07 -3.00 21.48
N ASP A 12 2.71 -2.62 22.71
CA ASP A 12 2.66 -1.22 23.17
C ASP A 12 4.02 -0.50 23.11
N ASN A 13 5.14 -1.23 23.14
CA ASN A 13 6.49 -0.68 23.06
C ASN A 13 7.08 -0.66 21.63
N LEU A 14 6.38 -1.21 20.64
CA LEU A 14 6.83 -1.19 19.26
C LEU A 14 6.45 0.12 18.57
N GLU A 15 7.34 0.57 17.68
CA GLU A 15 7.08 1.62 16.71
C GLU A 15 5.73 1.38 16.00
N PRO A 16 4.86 2.40 15.84
CA PRO A 16 3.50 2.23 15.31
C PRO A 16 3.42 1.47 13.98
N GLY A 17 4.34 1.73 13.05
CA GLY A 17 4.41 1.03 11.77
C GLY A 17 4.63 -0.48 11.93
N ARG A 18 5.55 -0.87 12.81
CA ARG A 18 5.82 -2.30 13.07
C ARG A 18 4.63 -2.98 13.71
N ARG A 19 3.94 -2.31 14.64
CA ARG A 19 2.72 -2.85 15.27
C ARG A 19 1.66 -3.16 14.22
N LEU A 20 1.44 -2.23 13.29
CA LEU A 20 0.47 -2.39 12.21
C LEU A 20 0.81 -3.55 11.27
N ALA A 21 2.10 -3.69 10.92
CA ALA A 21 2.58 -4.81 10.13
C ALA A 21 2.36 -6.16 10.83
N LEU A 22 2.67 -6.25 12.13
CA LEU A 22 2.50 -7.49 12.90
C LEU A 22 1.04 -7.90 13.04
N ILE A 23 0.09 -6.95 13.14
CA ILE A 23 -1.34 -7.25 13.12
C ILE A 23 -1.72 -7.96 11.82
N LEU A 24 -1.34 -7.41 10.66
CA LEU A 24 -1.63 -8.05 9.37
C LEU A 24 -0.95 -9.43 9.26
N LEU A 25 0.32 -9.54 9.64
CA LEU A 25 1.08 -10.80 9.58
C LEU A 25 0.53 -11.86 10.55
N SER A 26 -0.06 -11.47 11.67
CA SER A 26 -0.79 -12.39 12.54
C SER A 26 -2.04 -12.91 11.84
N ASN A 27 -2.87 -12.01 11.31
CA ASN A 27 -4.09 -12.39 10.60
C ASN A 27 -3.81 -13.34 9.43
N ILE A 28 -2.72 -13.11 8.68
CA ILE A 28 -2.30 -14.00 7.59
C ILE A 28 -2.04 -15.42 8.11
N ARG A 29 -1.27 -15.56 9.18
CA ARG A 29 -0.93 -16.86 9.77
C ARG A 29 -2.17 -17.59 10.29
N ASP A 30 -3.08 -16.87 10.93
CA ASP A 30 -4.33 -17.45 11.44
C ASP A 30 -5.23 -17.96 10.29
N LEU A 31 -5.23 -17.25 9.15
CA LEU A 31 -6.05 -17.58 7.99
C LEU A 31 -5.45 -18.67 7.09
N GLU A 32 -4.16 -18.97 7.21
CA GLU A 32 -3.54 -20.07 6.46
C GLU A 32 -4.17 -21.42 6.77
N VAL A 33 -4.48 -21.65 8.04
CA VAL A 33 -5.17 -22.86 8.53
C VAL A 33 -6.53 -23.00 7.84
N VAL A 34 -7.24 -21.89 7.65
CA VAL A 34 -8.55 -21.85 6.99
C VAL A 34 -8.42 -22.00 5.47
N SER A 35 -7.42 -21.35 4.86
CA SER A 35 -7.21 -21.39 3.41
C SER A 35 -6.87 -22.79 2.90
N ALA A 36 -6.20 -23.61 3.72
CA ALA A 36 -5.91 -25.01 3.41
C ALA A 36 -7.19 -25.86 3.27
N ILE A 37 -8.31 -25.44 3.88
CA ILE A 37 -9.60 -26.14 3.85
C ILE A 37 -10.44 -25.71 2.63
N ILE A 38 -10.30 -24.47 2.15
CA ILE A 38 -11.17 -23.86 1.14
C ILE A 38 -10.67 -24.08 -0.31
N ASN A 39 -9.42 -24.53 -0.51
CA ASN A 39 -8.81 -24.68 -1.84
C ASN A 39 -9.30 -25.92 -2.61
N SER A 40 -10.56 -25.94 -3.09
CA SER A 40 -11.02 -26.89 -4.10
C SER A 40 -10.92 -26.37 -5.54
N ASP A 41 -10.86 -25.04 -5.77
CA ASP A 41 -10.76 -24.48 -7.12
C ASP A 41 -9.61 -23.46 -7.21
N SER A 42 -8.49 -23.89 -7.78
CA SER A 42 -7.39 -22.99 -8.13
C SER A 42 -7.83 -21.98 -9.18
N LEU A 43 -7.52 -20.70 -8.99
CA LEU A 43 -7.69 -19.67 -10.02
C LEU A 43 -7.10 -20.13 -11.35
N ASN A 44 -7.90 -20.17 -12.41
CA ASN A 44 -7.39 -20.31 -13.77
C ASN A 44 -6.82 -18.95 -14.21
N PHE A 45 -5.54 -18.77 -13.91
CA PHE A 45 -4.82 -17.52 -14.15
C PHE A 45 -4.90 -17.09 -15.62
N ASP A 46 -4.75 -18.01 -16.58
CA ASP A 46 -4.79 -17.67 -18.00
C ASP A 46 -6.19 -17.22 -18.45
N GLN A 47 -7.23 -17.85 -17.92
CA GLN A 47 -8.62 -17.46 -18.18
C GLN A 47 -8.95 -16.07 -17.59
N GLU A 48 -8.51 -15.78 -16.37
CA GLU A 48 -8.72 -14.47 -15.75
C GLU A 48 -7.98 -13.36 -16.54
N ILE A 49 -6.74 -13.63 -16.95
CA ILE A 49 -5.98 -12.69 -17.77
C ILE A 49 -6.67 -12.43 -19.12
N ALA A 50 -7.18 -13.48 -19.78
CA ALA A 50 -7.95 -13.32 -21.02
C ALA A 50 -9.18 -12.41 -20.80
N CYS A 51 -9.95 -12.63 -19.73
CA CYS A 51 -11.08 -11.77 -19.36
C CYS A 51 -10.66 -10.31 -19.15
N PHE A 52 -9.52 -10.08 -18.49
CA PHE A 52 -9.02 -8.72 -18.30
C PHE A 52 -8.54 -8.05 -19.59
N MET A 53 -8.05 -8.79 -20.58
CA MET A 53 -7.61 -8.17 -21.84
C MET A 53 -8.76 -7.53 -22.60
N ASP A 54 -9.99 -8.06 -22.47
CA ASP A 54 -11.15 -7.66 -23.26
C ASP A 54 -12.11 -6.69 -22.54
N THR A 55 -11.93 -6.50 -21.23
CA THR A 55 -12.79 -5.64 -20.40
C THR A 55 -12.02 -4.42 -19.87
N LEU A 56 -12.73 -3.33 -19.53
CA LEU A 56 -12.17 -2.16 -18.84
C LEU A 56 -12.50 -2.17 -17.33
N LYS A 57 -12.41 -3.36 -16.72
CA LYS A 57 -12.63 -3.55 -15.29
C LYS A 57 -11.34 -3.49 -14.48
N CYS A 58 -11.41 -2.97 -13.27
CA CYS A 58 -10.28 -2.89 -12.33
C CYS A 58 -9.80 -4.29 -11.96
N VAL A 59 -8.53 -4.59 -12.20
CA VAL A 59 -7.96 -5.92 -11.91
C VAL A 59 -7.89 -6.26 -10.41
N ASN A 60 -8.16 -5.28 -9.54
CA ASN A 60 -8.14 -5.45 -8.07
C ASN A 60 -9.54 -5.54 -7.44
N CYS A 61 -10.55 -4.90 -8.02
CA CYS A 61 -11.89 -4.80 -7.40
C CYS A 61 -13.05 -5.00 -8.39
N ASP A 62 -12.77 -5.37 -9.64
CA ASP A 62 -13.73 -5.60 -10.73
C ASP A 62 -14.61 -4.41 -11.17
N ASN A 63 -14.58 -3.28 -10.46
CA ASN A 63 -15.32 -2.08 -10.86
C ASN A 63 -14.87 -1.54 -12.22
N GLU A 64 -15.80 -0.96 -12.97
CA GLU A 64 -15.51 -0.26 -14.23
C GLU A 64 -14.48 0.85 -14.03
N ILE A 65 -13.55 0.97 -14.98
CA ILE A 65 -12.53 2.02 -15.00
C ILE A 65 -13.08 3.21 -15.79
N ASN A 66 -13.48 4.25 -15.04
CA ASN A 66 -14.04 5.48 -15.60
C ASN A 66 -13.04 6.66 -15.55
N ASN A 67 -11.82 6.44 -15.04
CA ASN A 67 -10.84 7.50 -14.83
C ASN A 67 -9.92 7.68 -16.04
N GLU A 68 -9.76 8.93 -16.46
CA GLU A 68 -8.85 9.29 -17.56
C GLU A 68 -7.41 8.86 -17.24
N GLY A 69 -6.79 8.10 -18.15
CA GLY A 69 -5.37 7.74 -18.07
C GLY A 69 -5.03 6.45 -17.32
N SER A 70 -5.97 5.80 -16.62
CA SER A 70 -5.76 4.44 -16.11
C SER A 70 -6.48 3.40 -16.97
N VAL A 71 -5.85 2.24 -17.16
CA VAL A 71 -6.46 1.10 -17.86
C VAL A 71 -6.31 -0.20 -17.08
N ILE A 72 -5.78 -0.17 -15.86
CA ILE A 72 -5.51 -1.38 -15.05
C ILE A 72 -6.29 -1.32 -13.73
N TYR A 73 -6.17 -0.20 -13.02
CA TYR A 73 -6.82 0.01 -11.73
C TYR A 73 -7.82 1.16 -11.83
N CYS A 74 -8.95 1.07 -11.12
CA CYS A 74 -9.88 2.19 -11.05
C CYS A 74 -9.32 3.38 -10.26
N SER A 75 -8.34 3.18 -9.38
CA SER A 75 -7.74 4.26 -8.56
C SER A 75 -6.31 3.92 -8.12
N GLU A 76 -5.57 4.93 -7.66
CA GLU A 76 -4.26 4.73 -7.01
C GLU A 76 -4.41 3.86 -5.75
N TYR A 77 -5.53 3.98 -5.04
CA TYR A 77 -5.85 3.14 -3.89
C TYR A 77 -5.88 1.64 -4.25
N CYS A 78 -6.59 1.26 -5.31
CA CYS A 78 -6.64 -0.13 -5.78
C CYS A 78 -5.26 -0.64 -6.24
N GLN A 79 -4.47 0.22 -6.88
CA GLN A 79 -3.10 -0.11 -7.25
C GLN A 79 -2.22 -0.39 -6.02
N GLN A 80 -2.37 0.42 -4.97
CA GLN A 80 -1.60 0.30 -3.73
C GLN A 80 -2.00 -0.93 -2.90
N ILE A 81 -3.28 -1.29 -2.84
CA ILE A 81 -3.73 -2.54 -2.20
C ILE A 81 -3.06 -3.74 -2.89
N ALA A 82 -3.25 -3.88 -4.20
CA ALA A 82 -2.67 -5.00 -4.96
C ALA A 82 -1.14 -5.01 -4.87
N GLY A 83 -0.51 -3.83 -4.92
CA GLY A 83 0.94 -3.67 -4.73
C GLY A 83 1.41 -4.12 -3.34
N THR A 84 0.65 -3.82 -2.28
CA THR A 84 0.98 -4.23 -0.91
C THR A 84 0.81 -5.73 -0.73
N ILE A 85 -0.24 -6.33 -1.29
CA ILE A 85 -0.42 -7.78 -1.29
C ILE A 85 0.77 -8.48 -1.97
N ARG A 86 1.17 -8.05 -3.18
CA ARG A 86 2.36 -8.59 -3.85
C ARG A 86 3.64 -8.39 -3.05
N TYR A 87 3.79 -7.24 -2.39
CA TYR A 87 4.94 -6.93 -1.53
C TYR A 87 5.07 -7.93 -0.37
N VAL A 88 3.96 -8.24 0.31
CA VAL A 88 3.95 -9.22 1.40
C VAL A 88 4.16 -10.63 0.87
N ARG A 89 3.45 -11.05 -0.19
CA ARG A 89 3.60 -12.39 -0.78
C ARG A 89 5.05 -12.68 -1.17
N ARG A 90 5.73 -11.72 -1.81
CA ARG A 90 7.16 -11.83 -2.15
C ARG A 90 8.05 -11.97 -0.92
N ALA A 91 7.80 -11.19 0.13
CA ALA A 91 8.60 -11.28 1.35
C ALA A 91 8.46 -12.64 2.01
N ARG A 92 7.26 -13.23 2.01
CA ARG A 92 7.00 -14.55 2.56
C ARG A 92 7.74 -15.68 1.83
N ILE A 93 7.73 -15.67 0.50
CA ILE A 93 8.54 -16.62 -0.28
C ILE A 93 10.03 -16.44 0.00
N GLY A 94 10.47 -15.20 0.21
CA GLY A 94 11.84 -14.89 0.58
C GLY A 94 12.17 -15.06 2.07
N HIS A 95 11.22 -15.49 2.91
CA HIS A 95 11.34 -15.58 4.38
C HIS A 95 11.77 -14.27 5.07
N ARG A 96 11.39 -13.12 4.49
CA ARG A 96 11.75 -11.77 4.94
C ARG A 96 10.71 -11.11 5.82
N GLU A 97 9.57 -11.75 6.10
CA GLU A 97 8.49 -11.13 6.88
C GLU A 97 8.88 -10.85 8.35
N SER A 98 9.90 -11.54 8.85
CA SER A 98 10.46 -11.32 10.19
C SER A 98 11.45 -10.14 10.25
N GLU A 99 11.94 -9.66 9.10
CA GLU A 99 12.89 -8.55 9.04
C GLU A 99 12.22 -7.25 9.52
N ILE A 100 12.92 -6.53 10.40
CA ILE A 100 12.43 -5.27 10.97
C ILE A 100 12.19 -4.24 9.86
N GLU A 101 13.12 -4.11 8.92
CA GLU A 101 13.01 -3.17 7.78
C GLU A 101 11.79 -3.48 6.91
N PHE A 102 11.50 -4.76 6.68
CA PHE A 102 10.30 -5.18 5.98
C PHE A 102 9.04 -4.77 6.74
N GLN A 103 8.98 -5.05 8.04
CA GLN A 103 7.83 -4.70 8.89
C GLN A 103 7.59 -3.20 8.94
N VAL A 104 8.65 -2.41 9.04
CA VAL A 104 8.59 -0.94 8.98
C VAL A 104 8.00 -0.48 7.64
N GLY A 105 8.54 -0.98 6.52
CA GLY A 105 8.03 -0.63 5.18
C GLY A 105 6.61 -1.13 4.91
N LEU A 106 6.20 -2.27 5.49
CA LEU A 106 4.83 -2.75 5.45
C LEU A 106 3.90 -1.84 6.27
N GLY A 107 4.34 -1.44 7.47
CA GLY A 107 3.64 -0.50 8.34
C GLY A 107 3.34 0.81 7.64
N ASP A 108 4.33 1.39 6.96
CA ASP A 108 4.15 2.61 6.17
C ASP A 108 3.04 2.44 5.13
N ARG A 109 3.07 1.35 4.35
CA ARG A 109 2.04 1.09 3.33
C ARG A 109 0.66 1.00 3.98
N LEU A 110 0.53 0.21 5.04
CA LEU A 110 -0.74 -0.02 5.73
C LEU A 110 -1.31 1.26 6.34
N ASN A 111 -0.48 2.13 6.92
CA ASN A 111 -0.93 3.37 7.54
C ASN A 111 -1.70 4.29 6.59
N HIS A 112 -1.36 4.24 5.29
CA HIS A 112 -1.98 5.11 4.29
C HIS A 112 -3.28 4.54 3.71
N LEU A 113 -3.45 3.21 3.71
CA LEU A 113 -4.60 2.58 3.04
C LEU A 113 -5.96 2.99 3.64
N PRO A 114 -6.15 3.05 4.97
CA PRO A 114 -7.40 3.52 5.57
C PRO A 114 -7.85 4.90 5.07
N ASN A 115 -6.92 5.76 4.67
CA ASN A 115 -7.17 7.13 4.21
C ASN A 115 -7.25 7.24 2.67
N GLY A 116 -7.45 6.12 1.96
CA GLY A 116 -7.51 6.10 0.49
C GLY A 116 -6.15 5.90 -0.19
N GLY A 117 -5.11 5.55 0.57
CA GLY A 117 -3.75 5.34 0.06
C GLY A 117 -2.88 6.59 0.11
N TYR A 118 -1.61 6.43 -0.24
CA TYR A 118 -0.64 7.52 -0.32
C TYR A 118 -0.82 8.30 -1.64
N PRO A 119 -1.02 9.63 -1.61
CA PRO A 119 -1.28 10.42 -2.81
C PRO A 119 0.03 10.74 -3.55
N VAL A 120 0.56 9.77 -4.30
CA VAL A 120 1.87 9.87 -4.97
C VAL A 120 1.89 11.03 -5.97
N ARG A 121 0.82 11.19 -6.76
CA ARG A 121 0.74 12.25 -7.78
C ARG A 121 0.71 13.63 -7.15
N ASP A 122 -0.15 13.83 -6.16
CA ASP A 122 -0.34 15.13 -5.52
C ASP A 122 0.91 15.56 -4.74
N ARG A 123 1.69 14.60 -4.25
CA ARG A 123 2.94 14.85 -3.50
C ARG A 123 4.20 14.77 -4.36
N HIS A 124 4.07 14.72 -5.69
CA HIS A 124 5.21 14.70 -6.58
C HIS A 124 5.90 16.06 -6.57
N LEU A 125 7.18 16.08 -6.22
CA LEU A 125 8.02 17.28 -6.24
C LEU A 125 9.14 17.11 -7.26
N SER A 126 9.37 18.15 -8.07
CA SER A 126 10.50 18.17 -9.00
C SER A 126 11.84 18.08 -8.26
N LYS A 127 12.88 17.60 -8.95
CA LYS A 127 14.22 17.50 -8.35
C LYS A 127 14.74 18.87 -7.93
N GLU A 128 14.44 19.89 -8.73
CA GLU A 128 14.83 21.29 -8.51
C GLU A 128 14.16 21.85 -7.25
N LEU A 129 12.87 21.58 -7.05
CA LEU A 129 12.14 22.01 -5.87
C LEU A 129 12.68 21.30 -4.61
N ARG A 130 12.89 19.98 -4.67
CA ARG A 130 13.46 19.22 -3.55
C ARG A 130 14.82 19.78 -3.13
N GLU A 131 15.70 20.01 -4.10
CA GLU A 131 17.03 20.57 -3.86
C GLU A 131 16.97 22.00 -3.29
N ARG A 132 16.03 22.82 -3.75
CA ARG A 132 15.80 24.17 -3.22
C ARG A 132 15.43 24.14 -1.73
N ILE A 133 14.53 23.23 -1.33
CA ILE A 133 14.11 23.09 0.07
C ILE A 133 15.27 22.56 0.93
N PHE A 134 16.02 21.56 0.48
CA PHE A 134 17.19 21.08 1.22
C PHE A 134 18.24 22.17 1.44
N LYS A 135 18.55 22.97 0.41
CA LYS A 135 19.48 24.10 0.54
C LYS A 135 18.97 25.17 1.49
N ARG A 136 17.69 25.55 1.37
CA ARG A 136 17.03 26.51 2.29
C ARG A 136 17.19 26.06 3.75
N ASP A 137 17.01 24.76 3.99
CA ASP A 137 17.04 24.18 5.33
C ASP A 137 18.45 23.70 5.74
N ASN A 138 19.49 23.99 4.94
CA ASN A 138 20.88 23.58 5.15
C ASN A 138 21.06 22.07 5.41
N TYR A 139 20.25 21.23 4.75
CA TYR A 139 20.19 19.78 4.94
C TYR A 139 19.92 19.37 6.41
N THR A 140 19.31 20.27 7.19
CA THR A 140 18.96 20.05 8.60
C THR A 140 17.49 19.70 8.72
N CYS A 141 17.18 18.65 9.48
CA CYS A 141 15.81 18.26 9.77
C CYS A 141 15.11 19.38 10.53
N ARG A 142 14.04 19.94 9.98
CA ARG A 142 13.28 21.04 10.58
C ARG A 142 12.44 20.64 11.79
N ILE A 143 12.27 19.33 12.02
CA ILE A 143 11.55 18.78 13.17
C ILE A 143 12.48 18.62 14.39
N CYS A 144 13.58 17.86 14.27
CA CYS A 144 14.49 17.58 15.40
C CYS A 144 15.80 18.39 15.43
N GLY A 145 16.12 19.15 14.38
CA GLY A 145 17.33 19.97 14.29
C GLY A 145 18.62 19.23 13.91
N LYS A 146 18.59 17.92 13.69
CA LYS A 146 19.78 17.14 13.29
C LYS A 146 20.14 17.34 11.81
N LYS A 147 21.43 17.37 11.48
CA LYS A 147 21.94 17.61 10.11
C LYS A 147 21.98 16.33 9.26
N GLU A 148 20.83 15.69 9.14
CA GLU A 148 20.62 14.40 8.46
C GLU A 148 19.32 14.38 7.65
N ALA A 149 18.86 15.54 7.17
CA ALA A 149 17.64 15.58 6.37
C ALA A 149 17.86 14.89 5.02
N GLN A 150 16.99 13.92 4.72
CA GLN A 150 17.03 13.12 3.51
C GLN A 150 15.68 13.10 2.78
N GLN A 151 14.63 13.65 3.40
CA GLN A 151 13.28 13.67 2.89
C GLN A 151 12.71 15.09 2.90
N ILE A 152 11.72 15.32 2.04
CA ILE A 152 10.89 16.52 2.06
C ILE A 152 9.55 16.12 2.67
N ASP A 153 9.24 16.71 3.82
CA ASP A 153 7.95 16.58 4.48
C ASP A 153 7.01 17.71 4.04
N HIS A 154 5.74 17.38 3.87
CA HIS A 154 4.67 18.35 3.65
C HIS A 154 4.07 18.70 5.00
N ILE A 155 4.22 19.94 5.45
CA ILE A 155 3.76 20.40 6.77
C ILE A 155 2.27 20.09 6.94
N MET A 156 1.44 20.48 5.96
CA MET A 156 0.01 20.20 5.91
C MET A 156 -0.44 19.77 4.51
N GLY A 157 -1.35 18.79 4.42
CA GLY A 157 -1.93 18.36 3.14
C GLY A 157 -0.88 17.85 2.14
N SER A 158 -1.05 18.19 0.86
CA SER A 158 -0.15 17.76 -0.24
C SER A 158 0.32 18.91 -1.12
N SER A 159 0.13 20.17 -0.71
CA SER A 159 0.55 21.34 -1.50
C SER A 159 2.07 21.37 -1.69
N ASP A 160 2.52 21.64 -2.92
CA ASP A 160 3.92 21.80 -3.30
C ASP A 160 4.46 23.22 -3.07
N ASP A 161 3.66 24.11 -2.47
CA ASP A 161 4.09 25.44 -2.06
C ASP A 161 5.33 25.33 -1.16
N PRO A 162 6.47 25.99 -1.49
CA PRO A 162 7.68 25.93 -0.69
C PRO A 162 7.47 26.24 0.80
N THR A 163 6.50 27.08 1.17
CA THR A 163 6.15 27.40 2.55
C THR A 163 5.50 26.23 3.30
N ASN A 164 4.90 25.29 2.58
CA ASN A 164 4.32 24.05 3.09
C ASN A 164 5.33 22.88 3.09
N LEU A 165 6.55 23.07 2.58
CA LEU A 165 7.57 22.03 2.48
C LEU A 165 8.69 22.28 3.49
N GLN A 166 9.21 21.19 4.07
CA GLN A 166 10.37 21.25 4.97
C GLN A 166 11.28 20.03 4.81
N ALA A 167 12.59 20.21 5.01
CA ALA A 167 13.53 19.11 5.07
C ALA A 167 13.35 18.32 6.38
N ALA A 168 13.27 16.99 6.29
CA ALA A 168 13.09 16.11 7.44
C ALA A 168 14.02 14.89 7.36
N CYS A 169 14.43 14.38 8.53
CA CYS A 169 15.03 13.05 8.62
C CYS A 169 13.92 11.98 8.48
N ALA A 170 14.33 10.75 8.13
CA ALA A 170 13.38 9.66 7.92
C ALA A 170 12.55 9.35 9.17
N ASP A 171 13.18 9.37 10.35
CA ASP A 171 12.53 9.03 11.62
C ASP A 171 11.42 10.04 11.96
N CYS A 172 11.72 11.35 11.94
CA CYS A 172 10.72 12.37 12.26
C CYS A 172 9.57 12.41 11.24
N ASN A 173 9.87 12.23 9.94
CA ASN A 173 8.82 12.22 8.92
C ASN A 173 7.89 11.01 9.10
N ARG A 174 8.47 9.85 9.44
CA ARG A 174 7.71 8.64 9.73
C ARG A 174 6.88 8.81 11.00
N GLU A 175 7.46 9.26 12.10
CA GLU A 175 6.74 9.50 13.36
C GLU A 175 5.54 10.42 13.14
N LYS A 176 5.71 11.51 12.38
CA LYS A 176 4.62 12.41 12.00
C LYS A 176 3.52 11.71 11.20
N ALA A 177 3.85 10.76 10.33
CA ALA A 177 2.86 10.00 9.57
C ALA A 177 1.97 9.11 10.47
N PHE A 178 2.49 8.68 11.63
CA PHE A 178 1.75 7.86 12.60
C PHE A 178 1.15 8.67 13.76
N SER A 179 1.52 9.94 13.93
CA SER A 179 1.08 10.78 15.05
C SER A 179 -0.29 11.44 14.84
N ASN A 180 -0.96 11.22 13.71
CA ASN A 180 -2.25 11.85 13.43
C ASN A 180 -3.38 11.13 14.18
N THR A 181 -3.55 11.47 15.45
CA THR A 181 -4.49 10.81 16.34
C THR A 181 -5.84 11.52 16.31
N ARG A 182 -6.84 10.88 15.70
CA ARG A 182 -8.25 11.17 15.98
C ARG A 182 -8.97 9.87 16.31
N LEU A 183 -10.09 9.98 17.02
CA LEU A 183 -10.96 8.83 17.23
C LEU A 183 -11.59 8.43 15.89
N ALA A 184 -11.39 7.17 15.53
CA ALA A 184 -12.07 6.55 14.41
C ALA A 184 -13.54 6.27 14.78
N THR A 185 -14.47 6.54 13.86
CA THR A 185 -15.87 6.16 14.04
C THR A 185 -16.04 4.64 14.00
N ALA A 186 -17.22 4.13 14.38
CA ALA A 186 -17.49 2.70 14.30
C ALA A 186 -17.44 2.18 12.85
N GLU A 187 -17.92 2.98 11.90
CA GLU A 187 -17.88 2.67 10.47
C GLU A 187 -16.44 2.61 9.95
N GLU A 188 -15.59 3.56 10.36
CA GLU A 188 -14.18 3.58 9.98
C GLU A 188 -13.42 2.38 10.54
N LYS A 189 -13.67 2.01 11.81
CA LYS A 189 -13.09 0.80 12.41
C LYS A 189 -13.48 -0.45 11.62
N LYS A 190 -14.78 -0.61 11.34
CA LYS A 190 -15.30 -1.72 10.55
C LYS A 190 -14.70 -1.76 9.14
N PHE A 191 -14.53 -0.60 8.51
CA PHE A 191 -13.87 -0.49 7.21
C PHE A 191 -12.41 -0.96 7.27
N ILE A 192 -11.65 -0.51 8.27
CA ILE A 192 -10.23 -0.89 8.45
C ILE A 192 -10.10 -2.39 8.72
N GLU A 193 -10.96 -2.94 9.58
CA GLU A 193 -10.99 -4.38 9.87
C GLU A 193 -11.26 -5.20 8.60
N ASN A 194 -12.28 -4.83 7.82
CA ASN A 194 -12.59 -5.49 6.56
C ASN A 194 -11.46 -5.36 5.54
N LEU A 195 -10.82 -4.19 5.46
CA LEU A 195 -9.68 -3.96 4.57
C LEU A 195 -8.54 -4.93 4.89
N TYR A 196 -8.10 -4.99 6.15
CA TYR A 196 -6.99 -5.85 6.55
C TYR A 196 -7.35 -7.33 6.50
N PHE A 197 -8.58 -7.70 6.84
CA PHE A 197 -9.04 -9.08 6.71
C PHE A 197 -9.01 -9.54 5.24
N ASN A 198 -9.56 -8.74 4.32
CA ASN A 198 -9.55 -9.08 2.88
C ASN A 198 -8.13 -9.16 2.31
N MET A 199 -7.24 -8.27 2.73
CA MET A 199 -5.82 -8.35 2.36
C MET A 199 -5.17 -9.61 2.92
N ALA A 200 -5.39 -9.92 4.20
CA ALA A 200 -4.83 -11.09 4.86
C ALA A 200 -5.29 -12.38 4.18
N MET A 201 -6.59 -12.50 3.84
CA MET A 201 -7.13 -13.64 3.08
C MET A 201 -6.40 -13.84 1.75
N ARG A 202 -6.27 -12.78 0.92
CA ARG A 202 -5.59 -12.84 -0.38
C ARG A 202 -4.09 -13.18 -0.29
N ILE A 203 -3.47 -12.87 0.85
CA ILE A 203 -2.07 -13.18 1.11
C ILE A 203 -1.91 -14.60 1.66
N ALA A 204 -2.82 -15.07 2.50
CA ALA A 204 -2.79 -16.38 3.13
C ALA A 204 -3.02 -17.52 2.11
N THR A 205 -3.79 -17.28 1.04
CA THR A 205 -3.99 -18.29 -0.01
C THR A 205 -2.66 -18.57 -0.76
N PRO A 206 -2.20 -19.84 -0.82
CA PRO A 206 -0.94 -20.18 -1.50
C PRO A 206 -0.94 -19.75 -2.98
N VAL A 207 -2.04 -20.03 -3.68
CA VAL A 207 -2.28 -19.56 -5.05
C VAL A 207 -2.96 -18.19 -5.00
N PRO A 208 -2.52 -17.19 -5.80
CA PRO A 208 -3.18 -15.88 -5.86
C PRO A 208 -4.68 -16.03 -6.19
N SER A 209 -5.56 -15.38 -5.42
CA SER A 209 -7.00 -15.37 -5.69
C SER A 209 -7.37 -14.44 -6.85
N LEU A 210 -6.51 -13.47 -7.16
CA LEU A 210 -6.61 -12.57 -8.31
C LEU A 210 -5.26 -12.54 -9.02
N ALA A 211 -5.27 -12.43 -10.35
CA ALA A 211 -4.04 -12.39 -11.11
C ALA A 211 -3.14 -11.20 -10.75
N CYS A 212 -3.73 -10.10 -10.29
CA CYS A 212 -2.99 -8.93 -9.82
C CYS A 212 -2.25 -9.14 -8.49
N ASP A 213 -2.50 -10.23 -7.76
CA ASP A 213 -1.78 -10.60 -6.54
C ASP A 213 -0.58 -11.49 -6.78
N ASP A 214 -0.39 -11.92 -8.03
CA ASP A 214 0.70 -12.79 -8.39
C ASP A 214 2.04 -12.02 -8.47
N HIS A 215 2.77 -12.03 -7.37
CA HIS A 215 4.05 -11.35 -7.24
C HIS A 215 5.17 -11.88 -8.16
N GLU A 216 5.02 -13.06 -8.77
CA GLU A 216 5.98 -13.67 -9.70
C GLU A 216 5.67 -13.31 -11.16
N ARG A 217 4.39 -13.41 -11.55
CA ARG A 217 3.94 -13.24 -12.94
C ARG A 217 3.49 -11.82 -13.26
N TRP A 218 2.98 -11.06 -12.29
CA TRP A 218 2.32 -9.77 -12.54
C TRP A 218 3.19 -8.77 -13.32
N GLN A 219 4.50 -8.70 -13.03
CA GLN A 219 5.42 -7.79 -13.73
C GLN A 219 5.46 -8.02 -15.25
N LYS A 220 5.29 -9.28 -15.69
CA LYS A 220 5.24 -9.64 -17.12
C LYS A 220 3.83 -9.55 -17.69
N THR A 221 2.81 -9.70 -16.86
CA THR A 221 1.40 -9.76 -17.28
C THR A 221 0.75 -8.39 -17.40
N GLU A 222 1.01 -7.49 -16.47
CA GLU A 222 0.42 -6.14 -16.42
C GLU A 222 0.65 -5.32 -17.71
N PRO A 223 1.85 -5.30 -18.31
CA PRO A 223 2.07 -4.63 -19.59
C PRO A 223 1.22 -5.18 -20.74
N LYS A 224 0.94 -6.50 -20.76
CA LYS A 224 0.12 -7.14 -21.79
C LYS A 224 -1.33 -6.70 -21.70
N ILE A 225 -1.91 -6.73 -20.50
CA ILE A 225 -3.26 -6.23 -20.22
C ILE A 225 -3.34 -4.75 -20.62
N ARG A 226 -2.36 -3.95 -20.20
CA ARG A 226 -2.30 -2.51 -20.50
C ARG A 226 -2.29 -2.25 -22.00
N GLY A 227 -1.47 -2.99 -22.74
CA GLY A 227 -1.38 -2.90 -24.19
C GLY A 227 -2.69 -3.26 -24.89
N ALA A 228 -3.34 -4.35 -24.48
CA ALA A 228 -4.64 -4.78 -25.02
C ALA A 228 -5.73 -3.72 -24.79
N ARG A 229 -5.88 -3.24 -23.55
CA ARG A 229 -6.90 -2.25 -23.19
C ARG A 229 -6.70 -0.89 -23.84
N LYS A 230 -5.45 -0.44 -24.01
CA LYS A 230 -5.15 0.78 -24.77
C LYS A 230 -5.62 0.68 -26.23
N LYS A 231 -5.51 -0.50 -26.86
CA LYS A 231 -6.05 -0.74 -28.21
C LYS A 231 -7.57 -0.67 -28.24
N ILE A 232 -8.25 -1.24 -27.24
CA ILE A 232 -9.72 -1.16 -27.10
C ILE A 232 -10.18 0.30 -27.03
N ILE A 233 -9.56 1.11 -26.16
CA ILE A 233 -9.91 2.53 -26.01
C ILE A 233 -9.68 3.28 -27.31
N LYS A 234 -8.52 3.10 -27.95
CA LYS A 234 -8.22 3.73 -29.25
C LYS A 234 -9.27 3.37 -30.31
N ASN A 235 -9.68 2.11 -30.39
CA ASN A 235 -10.69 1.64 -31.34
C ASN A 235 -12.10 2.18 -31.06
N ARG A 236 -12.42 2.54 -29.81
CA ARG A 236 -13.69 3.17 -29.42
C ARG A 236 -13.74 4.66 -29.77
N ILE A 237 -12.59 5.36 -29.77
CA ILE A 237 -12.50 6.79 -30.08
C ILE A 237 -12.51 7.07 -31.59
N VAL A 238 -12.05 6.11 -32.40
CA VAL A 238 -11.96 6.23 -33.87
C VAL A 238 -13.28 5.87 -34.58
N LYS A 239 -14.28 5.37 -33.85
CA LYS A 239 -15.64 5.11 -34.33
C LYS A 239 -16.58 6.22 -33.89
#